data_AF-A0A954G7M2-F1
#
_entry.id   AF-A0A954G7M2-F1
#
_cell.length_a   1.000
_cell.length_b   1.000
_cell.length_c   1.000
_cell.angle_alpha   90.00
_cell.angle_beta   90.00
_cell.angle_gamma   90.00
#
_symmetry.space_group_name_H-M   'P 1'
#
loop_
_entity.id
_entity.type
_entity.pdbx_description
1 polymer ?
#
loop_
_entity_poly.entity_id
_entity_poly.type
_entity_poly.pdbx_seq_one_letter_code
_entity_poly.pdbx_strand_id
1 'polypeptide(L)'
;MDSIPVIDTHQHLWDLDLFQLPWLDLPGMDVLRNSFRMADYQQATRNCPLAKSVYMEVNVHPDLHRQEAEYVLALCEAEGNPMSGAVIGGSPGESSFTGYLEEFAGNPFVKGVRSILHDPDRPRGMCLTPQFKENIRLLGERGLSFDLCMRPA
;
A
#
# COMPACT_ATOMS: atom_id res chain seq x y z
N MET A 1 -24.26 -2.82 25.74
CA MET A 1 -22.83 -2.44 25.69
C MET A 1 -22.59 -1.92 24.30
N ASP A 2 -22.09 -0.70 24.17
CA ASP A 2 -21.70 -0.17 22.86
C ASP A 2 -20.52 -0.98 22.33
N SER A 3 -20.51 -1.28 21.03
CA SER A 3 -19.43 -2.04 20.40
C SER A 3 -18.14 -1.24 20.41
N ILE A 4 -17.01 -1.88 20.75
CA ILE A 4 -15.68 -1.27 20.66
C ILE A 4 -15.38 -0.98 19.18
N PRO A 5 -15.01 0.26 18.80
CA PRO A 5 -14.67 0.58 17.42
C PRO A 5 -13.40 -0.16 16.97
N VAL A 6 -13.41 -0.67 15.74
CA VAL A 6 -12.29 -1.40 15.13
C VAL A 6 -11.62 -0.53 14.07
N ILE A 7 -10.28 -0.59 14.01
CA ILE A 7 -9.50 -0.03 12.91
C ILE A 7 -8.86 -1.20 12.17
N ASP A 8 -9.16 -1.34 10.88
CA ASP A 8 -8.44 -2.28 10.01
C ASP A 8 -7.15 -1.61 9.52
N THR A 9 -6.02 -2.03 10.06
CA THR A 9 -4.73 -1.41 9.75
C THR A 9 -4.08 -1.95 8.49
N HIS A 10 -4.66 -2.94 7.80
CA HIS A 10 -4.01 -3.61 6.67
C HIS A 10 -5.04 -4.10 5.66
N GLN A 11 -5.60 -3.16 4.91
CA GLN A 11 -6.57 -3.43 3.85
C GLN A 11 -5.89 -3.37 2.48
N HIS A 12 -6.23 -4.32 1.61
CA HIS A 12 -5.91 -4.25 0.18
C HIS A 12 -7.18 -4.04 -0.65
N LEU A 13 -7.07 -3.20 -1.68
CA LEU A 13 -8.08 -2.98 -2.71
C LEU A 13 -7.38 -2.95 -4.06
N TRP A 14 -8.01 -3.49 -5.09
CA TRP A 14 -7.48 -3.37 -6.45
C TRP A 14 -8.59 -3.43 -7.49
N ASP A 15 -8.34 -2.74 -8.60
CA ASP A 15 -9.21 -2.73 -9.76
C ASP A 15 -8.45 -3.26 -10.98
N LEU A 16 -8.80 -4.46 -11.43
CA LEU A 16 -8.15 -5.12 -12.59
C LEU A 16 -8.50 -4.46 -13.93
N ASP A 17 -9.48 -3.56 -13.96
CA ASP A 17 -9.74 -2.72 -15.14
C ASP A 17 -8.74 -1.56 -15.23
N LEU A 18 -8.05 -1.23 -14.12
CA LEU A 18 -7.10 -0.11 -14.02
C LEU A 18 -5.65 -0.59 -13.85
N PHE A 19 -5.44 -1.69 -13.13
CA PHE A 19 -4.13 -2.11 -12.67
C PHE A 19 -3.76 -3.51 -13.12
N GLN A 20 -2.52 -3.64 -13.59
CA GLN A 20 -1.89 -4.92 -13.82
C GLN A 20 -1.16 -5.36 -12.56
N LEU A 21 -1.47 -6.56 -12.09
CA LEU A 21 -0.88 -7.18 -10.90
C LEU A 21 -0.15 -8.45 -11.33
N PRO A 22 1.13 -8.40 -11.71
CA PRO A 22 1.85 -9.56 -12.26
C PRO A 22 1.86 -10.78 -11.31
N TRP A 23 1.80 -10.54 -10.01
CA TRP A 23 1.74 -11.61 -9.01
C TRP A 23 0.43 -12.43 -9.07
N LEU A 24 -0.65 -11.90 -9.69
CA LEU A 24 -1.87 -12.68 -9.91
C LEU A 24 -1.69 -13.82 -10.91
N ASP A 25 -0.63 -13.84 -11.71
CA ASP A 25 -0.33 -14.96 -12.62
C ASP A 25 0.36 -16.13 -11.93
N LEU A 26 0.78 -15.96 -10.67
CA LEU A 26 1.42 -17.02 -9.90
C LEU A 26 0.43 -18.18 -9.59
N PRO A 27 0.94 -19.41 -9.41
CA PRO A 27 0.10 -20.55 -9.04
C PRO A 27 -0.69 -20.29 -7.74
N GLY A 28 -1.97 -20.66 -7.74
CA GLY A 28 -2.84 -20.57 -6.56
C GLY A 28 -3.58 -19.24 -6.38
N MET A 29 -3.45 -18.30 -7.31
CA MET A 29 -4.07 -16.97 -7.21
C MET A 29 -5.50 -16.89 -7.76
N ASP A 30 -6.11 -17.98 -8.22
CA ASP A 30 -7.39 -18.00 -8.92
C ASP A 30 -8.51 -17.23 -8.21
N VAL A 31 -8.60 -17.36 -6.89
CA VAL A 31 -9.62 -16.68 -6.08
C VAL A 31 -9.43 -15.16 -6.00
N LEU A 32 -8.22 -14.68 -6.27
CA LEU A 32 -7.83 -13.26 -6.24
C LEU A 32 -7.84 -12.61 -7.64
N ARG A 33 -8.06 -13.39 -8.71
CA ARG A 33 -8.12 -12.90 -10.11
C ARG A 33 -9.43 -12.17 -10.43
N ASN A 34 -9.91 -11.33 -9.52
CA ASN A 34 -11.06 -10.45 -9.69
C ASN A 34 -10.77 -9.12 -9.00
N SER A 35 -11.37 -8.03 -9.46
CA SER A 35 -11.29 -6.75 -8.74
C SER A 35 -11.92 -6.89 -7.35
N PHE A 36 -11.30 -6.24 -6.36
CA PHE A 36 -11.85 -6.08 -5.02
C PHE A 36 -11.82 -4.60 -4.66
N ARG A 37 -12.97 -3.94 -4.80
CA ARG A 37 -13.13 -2.48 -4.74
C ARG A 37 -13.70 -2.06 -3.39
N MET A 38 -13.79 -0.75 -3.15
CA MET A 38 -14.33 -0.22 -1.90
C MET A 38 -15.73 -0.75 -1.56
N ALA A 39 -16.62 -0.86 -2.55
CA ALA A 39 -17.96 -1.42 -2.35
C ALA A 39 -17.92 -2.88 -1.86
N ASP A 40 -17.00 -3.69 -2.40
CA ASP A 40 -16.80 -5.08 -1.98
C ASP A 40 -16.29 -5.15 -0.53
N TYR A 41 -15.34 -4.27 -0.19
CA TYR A 41 -14.84 -4.15 1.17
C TYR A 41 -15.93 -3.76 2.17
N GLN A 42 -16.72 -2.72 1.88
CA GLN A 42 -17.83 -2.31 2.73
C GLN A 42 -18.86 -3.43 2.94
N GLN A 43 -19.15 -4.19 1.88
CA GLN A 43 -20.03 -5.35 1.97
C GLN A 43 -19.42 -6.47 2.83
N ALA A 44 -18.11 -6.71 2.71
CA ALA A 44 -17.37 -7.70 3.49
C ALA A 44 -17.31 -7.31 4.98
N THR A 45 -17.22 -6.03 5.30
CA THR A 45 -17.11 -5.51 6.67
C THR A 45 -18.42 -5.01 7.26
N ARG A 46 -19.57 -5.19 6.60
CA ARG A 46 -20.88 -4.63 7.01
C ARG A 46 -21.34 -4.96 8.44
N ASN A 47 -20.84 -6.06 9.01
CA ASN A 47 -21.17 -6.51 10.36
C ASN A 47 -20.02 -6.27 11.38
N CYS A 48 -18.94 -5.61 10.96
CA CYS A 48 -17.85 -5.19 11.82
C CYS A 48 -18.11 -3.75 12.28
N PRO A 49 -17.89 -3.39 13.55
CA PRO A 49 -17.91 -1.99 14.01
C PRO A 49 -16.66 -1.23 13.52
N LEU A 50 -16.42 -1.28 12.22
CA LEU A 50 -15.26 -0.69 11.55
C LEU A 50 -15.39 0.83 11.56
N ALA A 51 -14.49 1.48 12.28
CA ALA A 51 -14.42 2.93 12.36
C ALA A 51 -13.54 3.53 11.26
N LYS A 52 -12.41 2.87 10.95
CA LYS A 52 -11.42 3.33 9.97
C LYS A 52 -10.67 2.17 9.34
N SER A 53 -10.09 2.39 8.16
CA SER A 53 -9.11 1.49 7.58
C SER A 53 -7.87 2.21 7.04
N VAL A 54 -6.78 1.46 6.89
CA VAL A 54 -5.53 1.90 6.25
C VAL A 54 -5.25 1.00 5.05
N TYR A 55 -5.12 1.61 3.88
CA TYR A 55 -4.77 0.93 2.65
C TYR A 55 -3.29 0.54 2.61
N MET A 56 -3.00 -0.60 2.00
CA MET A 56 -1.66 -1.09 1.70
C MET A 56 -1.53 -1.35 0.19
N GLU A 57 -0.46 -0.83 -0.41
CA GLU A 57 -0.09 -1.09 -1.81
C GLU A 57 -0.17 -2.58 -2.18
N VAL A 58 -0.49 -2.83 -3.45
CA VAL A 58 -0.78 -4.17 -3.97
C VAL A 58 0.25 -4.65 -4.97
N ASN A 59 1.48 -4.12 -4.98
CA ASN A 59 2.57 -4.51 -5.87
C ASN A 59 2.13 -4.50 -7.36
N VAL A 60 1.54 -3.37 -7.77
CA VAL A 60 1.19 -3.15 -9.18
C VAL A 60 2.43 -3.23 -10.07
N HIS A 61 2.23 -3.40 -11.38
CA HIS A 61 3.31 -3.23 -12.35
C HIS A 61 4.04 -1.89 -12.10
N PRO A 62 5.39 -1.83 -12.14
CA PRO A 62 6.16 -0.64 -11.74
C PRO A 62 5.72 0.67 -12.41
N ASP A 63 5.33 0.61 -13.69
CA ASP A 63 4.83 1.77 -14.45
C ASP A 63 3.52 2.37 -13.90
N LEU A 64 2.83 1.64 -13.02
CA LEU A 64 1.54 2.01 -12.44
C LEU A 64 1.64 2.50 -10.98
N HIS A 65 2.83 2.51 -10.36
CA HIS A 65 2.99 2.94 -8.95
C HIS A 65 2.38 4.32 -8.67
N ARG A 66 2.67 5.29 -9.53
CA ARG A 66 2.14 6.65 -9.39
C ARG A 66 0.62 6.68 -9.51
N GLN A 67 0.07 5.95 -10.49
CA GLN A 67 -1.37 5.87 -10.70
C GLN A 67 -2.09 5.17 -9.55
N GLU A 68 -1.48 4.13 -8.96
CA GLU A 68 -2.01 3.45 -7.77
C GLU A 68 -2.07 4.41 -6.58
N ALA A 69 -0.98 5.13 -6.30
CA ALA A 69 -0.94 6.12 -5.22
C ALA A 69 -2.01 7.21 -5.41
N GLU A 70 -2.15 7.78 -6.61
CA GLU A 70 -3.20 8.75 -6.92
C GLU A 70 -4.61 8.18 -6.71
N TYR A 71 -4.86 6.96 -7.18
CA TYR A 71 -6.14 6.28 -7.05
C TYR A 71 -6.54 6.07 -5.59
N VAL A 72 -5.63 5.56 -4.75
CA VAL A 72 -5.95 5.23 -3.35
C VAL A 72 -6.07 6.46 -2.47
N LEU A 73 -5.34 7.54 -2.79
CA LEU A 73 -5.48 8.82 -2.12
C LEU A 73 -6.83 9.47 -2.45
N ALA A 74 -7.29 9.37 -3.70
CA ALA A 74 -8.65 9.79 -4.08
C ALA A 74 -9.72 8.98 -3.33
N LEU A 75 -9.50 7.68 -3.06
CA LEU A 75 -10.39 6.89 -2.21
C LEU A 75 -10.37 7.36 -0.75
N CYS A 76 -9.22 7.75 -0.19
CA CYS A 76 -9.15 8.34 1.15
C CYS A 76 -9.88 9.68 1.26
N GLU A 77 -9.88 10.48 0.19
CA GLU A 77 -10.57 11.78 0.13
C GLU A 77 -12.10 11.63 -0.01
N ALA A 78 -12.56 10.55 -0.63
CA ALA A 78 -13.97 10.31 -0.87
C ALA A 78 -14.77 10.12 0.44
N GLU A 79 -15.93 10.75 0.50
CA GLU A 79 -16.85 10.57 1.62
C GLU A 79 -17.53 9.18 1.59
N GLY A 80 -18.07 8.76 2.73
CA GLY A 80 -18.91 7.56 2.81
C GLY A 80 -18.14 6.24 2.81
N ASN A 81 -16.81 6.25 3.00
CA ASN A 81 -15.99 5.06 3.15
C ASN A 81 -15.04 5.17 4.37
N PRO A 82 -14.51 4.04 4.90
CA PRO A 82 -13.73 4.04 6.13
C PRO A 82 -12.24 4.38 5.96
N MET A 83 -11.70 4.48 4.73
CA MET A 83 -10.27 4.70 4.54
C MET A 83 -9.85 6.05 5.13
N SER A 84 -8.86 6.02 6.01
CA SER A 84 -8.33 7.20 6.70
C SER A 84 -6.82 7.38 6.52
N GLY A 85 -6.22 6.54 5.68
CA GLY A 85 -4.82 6.62 5.32
C GLY A 85 -4.41 5.53 4.34
N ALA A 86 -3.25 5.72 3.73
CA ALA A 86 -2.65 4.79 2.79
C ALA A 86 -1.15 4.68 3.04
N VAL A 87 -0.65 3.46 2.94
CA VAL A 87 0.75 3.13 2.79
C VAL A 87 0.97 2.79 1.32
N ILE A 88 1.54 3.75 0.59
CA ILE A 88 1.67 3.68 -0.87
C ILE A 88 2.89 2.84 -1.29
N GLY A 89 2.90 2.38 -2.53
CA GLY A 89 4.05 1.68 -3.12
C GLY A 89 5.25 2.60 -3.23
N GLY A 90 6.45 2.03 -3.14
CA GLY A 90 7.68 2.77 -3.38
C GLY A 90 8.92 1.89 -3.41
N SER A 91 10.01 2.44 -3.94
CA SER A 91 11.28 1.73 -4.14
C SER A 91 12.43 2.44 -3.43
N PRO A 92 12.58 2.31 -2.10
CA PRO A 92 13.64 3.00 -1.35
C PRO A 92 15.06 2.63 -1.81
N GLY A 93 15.25 1.54 -2.55
CA GLY A 93 16.53 1.18 -3.14
C GLY A 93 16.96 2.07 -4.31
N GLU A 94 16.04 2.86 -4.89
CA GLU A 94 16.29 3.67 -6.08
C GLU A 94 16.60 5.13 -5.71
N SER A 95 17.47 5.78 -6.48
CA SER A 95 17.79 7.21 -6.29
C SER A 95 16.63 8.13 -6.65
N SER A 96 15.69 7.67 -7.49
CA SER A 96 14.47 8.39 -7.88
C SER A 96 13.41 8.44 -6.78
N PHE A 97 13.56 7.62 -5.72
CA PHE A 97 12.56 7.48 -4.65
C PHE A 97 12.20 8.81 -3.99
N THR A 98 13.19 9.66 -3.72
CA THR A 98 12.96 10.97 -3.12
C THR A 98 12.04 11.83 -3.99
N GLY A 99 12.28 11.86 -5.30
CA GLY A 99 11.45 12.62 -6.24
C GLY A 99 10.00 12.11 -6.26
N TYR A 100 9.82 10.79 -6.30
CA TYR A 100 8.50 10.16 -6.20
C TYR A 100 7.77 10.52 -4.90
N LEU A 101 8.46 10.52 -3.77
CA LEU A 101 7.86 10.86 -2.48
C LEU A 101 7.43 12.34 -2.41
N GLU A 102 8.15 13.24 -3.09
CA GLU A 102 7.78 14.66 -3.14
C GLU A 102 6.48 14.93 -3.90
N GLU A 103 6.10 14.08 -4.85
CA GLU A 103 4.84 14.21 -5.57
C GLU A 103 3.62 14.13 -4.63
N PHE A 104 3.77 13.40 -3.52
CA PHE A 104 2.71 13.21 -2.53
C PHE A 104 2.99 13.93 -1.21
N ALA A 105 4.01 14.80 -1.18
CA ALA A 105 4.36 15.55 0.02
C ALA A 105 3.18 16.44 0.46
N GLY A 106 2.86 16.38 1.74
CA GLY A 106 1.76 17.16 2.33
C GLY A 106 0.36 16.57 2.14
N ASN A 107 0.19 15.47 1.38
CA ASN A 107 -1.09 14.77 1.38
C ASN A 107 -1.32 14.13 2.77
N PRO A 108 -2.39 14.50 3.50
CA PRO A 108 -2.60 14.06 4.87
C PRO A 108 -2.93 12.57 4.98
N PHE A 109 -3.29 11.90 3.88
CA PHE A 109 -3.63 10.47 3.88
C PHE A 109 -2.41 9.57 3.65
N VAL A 110 -1.28 10.09 3.16
CA VAL A 110 -0.05 9.29 3.06
C VAL A 110 0.49 9.07 4.47
N LYS A 111 0.49 7.81 4.93
CA LYS A 111 0.97 7.40 6.25
C LYS A 111 2.31 6.68 6.21
N GLY A 112 2.69 6.19 5.04
CA GLY A 112 3.93 5.45 4.87
C GLY A 112 4.16 5.00 3.44
N VAL A 113 5.25 4.27 3.29
CA VAL A 113 5.61 3.59 2.05
C VAL A 113 5.82 2.11 2.34
N ARG A 114 5.45 1.25 1.41
CA ARG A 114 5.74 -0.18 1.44
C ARG A 114 6.48 -0.59 0.17
N SER A 115 7.35 -1.58 0.32
CA SER A 115 8.05 -2.23 -0.78
C SER A 115 8.06 -3.73 -0.55
N ILE A 116 7.69 -4.52 -1.54
CA ILE A 116 7.78 -5.98 -1.47
C ILE A 116 9.24 -6.41 -1.54
N LEU A 117 9.77 -6.92 -0.42
CA LEU A 117 11.17 -7.37 -0.30
C LEU A 117 11.31 -8.90 -0.43
N HIS A 118 10.19 -9.61 -0.56
CA HIS A 118 10.17 -11.07 -0.59
C HIS A 118 10.06 -11.70 -1.99
N ASP A 119 9.77 -10.90 -3.01
CA ASP A 119 9.65 -11.38 -4.39
C ASP A 119 10.96 -12.03 -4.88
N PRO A 120 10.90 -13.08 -5.73
CA PRO A 120 12.09 -13.83 -6.14
C PRO A 120 13.20 -12.98 -6.78
N ASP A 121 12.85 -11.87 -7.40
CA ASP A 121 13.75 -10.93 -8.07
C ASP A 121 14.41 -9.91 -7.12
N ARG A 122 14.01 -9.88 -5.84
CA ARG A 122 14.60 -9.01 -4.80
C ARG A 122 15.85 -9.65 -4.21
N PRO A 123 17.07 -9.12 -4.47
CA PRO A 123 18.30 -9.73 -3.98
C PRO A 123 18.41 -9.66 -2.45
N ARG A 124 19.05 -10.68 -1.86
CA ARG A 124 19.35 -10.69 -0.42
C ARG A 124 20.18 -9.46 -0.07
N GLY A 125 19.78 -8.75 0.98
CA GLY A 125 20.48 -7.56 1.46
C GLY A 125 20.15 -6.27 0.71
N MET A 126 19.15 -6.27 -0.19
CA MET A 126 18.65 -5.04 -0.83
C MET A 126 18.35 -3.92 0.17
N CYS A 127 17.69 -4.24 1.28
CA CYS A 127 17.39 -3.29 2.35
C CYS A 127 18.60 -2.84 3.20
N LEU A 128 19.78 -3.45 2.98
CA LEU A 128 21.01 -3.12 3.68
C LEU A 128 21.90 -2.15 2.91
N THR A 129 21.56 -1.85 1.66
CA THR A 129 22.30 -0.92 0.80
C THR A 129 22.31 0.50 1.40
N PRO A 130 23.36 1.30 1.16
CA PRO A 130 23.40 2.69 1.62
C PRO A 130 22.19 3.51 1.15
N GLN A 131 21.82 3.40 -0.13
CA GLN A 131 20.68 4.11 -0.73
C GLN A 131 19.37 3.78 -0.01
N PHE A 132 19.09 2.49 0.23
CA PHE A 132 17.89 2.07 0.94
C PHE A 132 17.86 2.67 2.35
N LYS A 133 18.97 2.58 3.10
CA LYS A 133 19.04 3.14 4.46
C LYS A 133 18.86 4.65 4.49
N GLU A 134 19.42 5.37 3.53
CA GLU A 134 19.24 6.83 3.38
C GLU A 134 17.77 7.17 3.14
N ASN A 135 17.13 6.50 2.20
CA ASN A 135 15.72 6.72 1.88
C ASN A 135 14.76 6.31 3.02
N ILE A 136 15.10 5.29 3.82
CA ILE A 136 14.35 4.97 5.04
C ILE A 136 14.50 6.07 6.11
N ARG A 137 15.68 6.68 6.26
CA ARG A 137 15.85 7.83 7.17
C ARG A 137 15.01 9.02 6.71
N LEU A 138 14.99 9.29 5.40
CA LEU A 138 14.15 10.34 4.81
C LEU A 138 12.66 10.13 5.13
N LEU A 139 12.14 8.90 5.05
CA LEU A 139 10.77 8.61 5.47
C LEU A 139 10.54 8.95 6.95
N GLY A 140 11.47 8.55 7.82
CA GLY A 140 11.40 8.86 9.25
C GLY A 140 11.43 10.37 9.55
N GLU A 141 12.27 11.13 8.85
CA GLU A 141 12.33 12.60 8.96
C GLU A 141 11.01 13.28 8.56
N ARG A 142 10.25 12.66 7.66
CA ARG A 142 8.91 13.10 7.22
C ARG A 142 7.77 12.56 8.09
N GLY A 143 8.08 11.78 9.12
CA GLY A 143 7.07 11.15 9.99
C GLY A 143 6.25 10.05 9.31
N LEU A 144 6.79 9.44 8.25
CA LEU A 144 6.14 8.38 7.48
C LEU A 144 6.64 6.99 7.92
N SER A 145 5.75 6.00 7.94
CA SER A 145 6.13 4.60 8.20
C SER A 145 6.83 3.97 6.99
N PHE A 146 7.59 2.91 7.27
CA PHE A 146 7.96 1.93 6.27
C PHE A 146 7.41 0.56 6.66
N ASP A 147 6.54 0.00 5.84
CA ASP A 147 5.89 -1.28 6.12
C ASP A 147 6.72 -2.45 5.58
N LEU A 148 7.12 -3.35 6.49
CA LEU A 148 8.01 -4.46 6.19
C LEU A 148 7.25 -5.63 5.58
N CYS A 149 7.52 -5.94 4.31
CA CYS A 149 7.01 -7.12 3.64
C CYS A 149 8.16 -8.04 3.21
N MET A 150 8.56 -8.95 4.11
CA MET A 150 9.81 -9.72 4.02
C MET A 150 9.57 -11.24 3.98
N ARG A 151 10.59 -11.99 3.50
CA ARG A 151 10.58 -13.46 3.57
C ARG A 151 10.61 -13.91 5.03
N PRO A 152 10.00 -15.07 5.37
CA PRO A 152 10.20 -15.68 6.68
C PRO A 152 11.69 -15.96 6.91
N ALA A 153 12.08 -15.96 8.19
CA ALA A 153 13.44 -16.26 8.63
C ALA A 153 13.83 -17.73 8.39
#